data_AF-A0AAX2TLZ5-F1
#
_entry.id   AF-A0AAX2TLZ5-F1
#
_cell.length_a   1.000
_cell.length_b   1.000
_cell.length_c   1.000
_cell.angle_alpha   90.00
_cell.angle_beta   90.00
_cell.angle_gamma   90.00
#
_symmetry.space_group_name_H-M   'P 1'
#
loop_
_entity.id
_entity.type
_entity.pdbx_description
1 polymer ?
#
loop_
_entity_poly.entity_id
_entity_poly.type
_entity_poly.pdbx_seq_one_letter_code
_entity_poly.pdbx_strand_id
1 'polypeptide(L)'
;MIDVPNTLALHEVAADGHPNQLVDRINESQSGSLPGLLDFRWLNAGRGHISGRFEISAKHFSPHGLLHGASIVALADTACGFGCLASLPEGAIGFATGELKTNFIGAAREGGV
;
A
#
# COMPACT_ATOMS: atom_id res chain seq x y z
N MET A 1 -23.83 4.55 2.34
CA MET A 1 -22.51 3.95 2.59
C MET A 1 -22.03 3.42 1.25
N ILE A 2 -20.93 3.95 0.70
CA ILE A 2 -20.40 3.46 -0.57
C ILE A 2 -19.79 2.09 -0.29
N ASP A 3 -20.26 1.06 -1.02
CA ASP A 3 -19.72 -0.28 -0.91
C ASP A 3 -18.35 -0.32 -1.62
N VAL A 4 -17.32 -0.83 -0.95
CA VAL A 4 -15.97 -0.92 -1.51
C VAL A 4 -15.79 -2.34 -2.05
N PRO A 5 -15.85 -2.55 -3.37
CA PRO A 5 -15.71 -3.88 -3.94
C PRO A 5 -14.32 -4.46 -3.63
N ASN A 6 -14.25 -5.78 -3.48
CA ASN A 6 -13.00 -6.53 -3.30
C ASN A 6 -12.21 -6.23 -2.00
N THR A 7 -12.94 -5.99 -0.89
CA THR A 7 -12.31 -5.74 0.41
C THR A 7 -11.55 -6.99 0.88
N LEU A 8 -10.23 -6.88 1.01
CA LEU A 8 -9.36 -7.92 1.57
C LEU A 8 -9.83 -8.25 2.99
N ALA A 9 -10.33 -9.46 3.22
CA ALA A 9 -10.91 -9.79 4.52
C ALA A 9 -9.79 -10.03 5.55
N LEU A 10 -9.93 -9.51 6.77
CA LEU A 10 -8.90 -9.55 7.82
C LEU A 10 -8.38 -10.96 8.12
N HIS A 11 -9.24 -11.97 8.02
CA HIS A 11 -8.90 -13.37 8.25
C HIS A 11 -8.06 -13.99 7.12
N GLU A 12 -8.07 -13.40 5.92
CA GLU A 12 -7.26 -13.83 4.77
C GLU A 12 -5.81 -13.35 4.88
N VAL A 13 -5.55 -12.36 5.75
CA VAL A 13 -4.21 -11.85 6.04
C VAL A 13 -3.56 -12.58 7.23
N ALA A 14 -4.37 -13.08 8.16
CA ALA A 14 -3.93 -13.65 9.44
C ALA A 14 -3.64 -15.16 9.43
N ALA A 15 -4.00 -15.89 8.37
CA ALA A 15 -3.76 -17.32 8.31
C ALA A 15 -2.33 -17.66 7.89
N ASP A 16 -1.78 -18.72 8.48
CA ASP A 16 -0.42 -19.29 8.39
C ASP A 16 0.05 -19.72 6.97
N GLY A 17 -0.33 -18.98 5.92
CA GLY A 17 -0.05 -19.25 4.52
C GLY A 17 1.32 -18.71 4.11
N HIS A 18 2.00 -19.46 3.25
CA HIS A 18 3.29 -19.08 2.68
C HIS A 18 3.34 -17.60 2.24
N PRO A 19 4.41 -16.85 2.55
CA PRO A 19 4.51 -15.40 2.28
C PRO A 19 4.13 -14.97 0.85
N ASN A 20 4.39 -15.82 -0.15
CA ASN A 20 4.01 -15.57 -1.54
C ASN A 20 2.48 -15.45 -1.74
N GLN A 21 1.66 -16.19 -0.98
CA GLN A 21 0.20 -16.11 -1.12
C GLN A 21 -0.38 -14.80 -0.58
N LEU A 22 0.24 -14.20 0.45
CA LEU A 22 -0.26 -12.95 1.01
C LEU A 22 -0.01 -11.76 0.08
N VAL A 23 1.20 -11.65 -0.47
CA VAL A 23 1.55 -10.53 -1.36
C VAL A 23 0.73 -10.57 -2.66
N ASP A 24 0.43 -11.75 -3.18
CA ASP A 24 -0.41 -11.91 -4.37
C ASP A 24 -1.84 -11.43 -4.10
N ARG A 25 -2.45 -11.87 -2.98
CA ARG A 25 -3.79 -11.39 -2.56
C ARG A 25 -3.85 -9.89 -2.34
N ILE A 26 -2.82 -9.32 -1.71
CA ILE A 26 -2.73 -7.86 -1.54
C ILE A 26 -2.76 -7.19 -2.91
N ASN A 27 -1.91 -7.62 -3.85
CA ASN A 27 -1.87 -7.05 -5.19
C ASN A 27 -3.23 -7.15 -5.91
N GLU A 28 -3.93 -8.28 -5.81
CA GLU A 28 -5.26 -8.50 -6.41
C GLU A 28 -6.36 -7.61 -5.82
N SER A 29 -6.35 -7.38 -4.49
CA SER A 29 -7.36 -6.58 -3.80
C SER A 29 -7.35 -5.09 -4.14
N GLN A 30 -6.24 -4.58 -4.68
CA GLN A 30 -6.08 -3.14 -4.92
C GLN A 30 -6.87 -2.62 -6.12
N SER A 31 -7.35 -3.51 -7.00
CA SER A 31 -8.07 -3.12 -8.21
C SER A 31 -9.28 -2.25 -7.88
N GLY A 32 -9.36 -1.06 -8.47
CA GLY A 32 -10.44 -0.10 -8.22
C GLY A 32 -10.28 0.78 -6.98
N SER A 33 -9.19 0.62 -6.21
CA SER A 33 -8.86 1.45 -5.05
C SER A 33 -7.66 2.38 -5.33
N LEU A 34 -7.37 3.32 -4.43
CA LEU A 34 -6.29 4.31 -4.60
C LEU A 34 -4.91 3.66 -4.89
N PRO A 35 -4.45 2.63 -4.15
CA PRO A 35 -3.19 1.97 -4.47
C PRO A 35 -3.12 1.37 -5.88
N GLY A 36 -4.23 0.79 -6.35
CA GLY A 36 -4.34 0.27 -7.72
C GLY A 36 -4.32 1.38 -8.77
N LEU A 37 -4.97 2.52 -8.50
CA LEU A 37 -4.92 3.69 -9.38
C LEU A 37 -3.50 4.26 -9.52
N LEU A 38 -2.67 4.13 -8.49
CA LEU A 38 -1.27 4.57 -8.46
C LEU A 38 -0.25 3.48 -8.86
N ASP A 39 -0.71 2.35 -9.42
CA ASP A 39 0.12 1.21 -9.85
C ASP A 39 1.09 0.70 -8.77
N PHE A 40 0.67 0.70 -7.50
CA PHE A 40 1.49 0.13 -6.44
C PHE A 40 1.62 -1.37 -6.61
N ARG A 41 2.86 -1.84 -6.58
CA ARG A 41 3.21 -3.26 -6.62
C ARG A 41 3.88 -3.68 -5.32
N TRP A 42 3.25 -4.61 -4.61
CA TRP A 42 3.84 -5.21 -3.42
C TRP A 42 4.74 -6.36 -3.80
N LEU A 43 5.91 -6.40 -3.17
CA LEU A 43 6.98 -7.36 -3.46
C LEU A 43 7.10 -8.40 -2.36
N ASN A 44 6.89 -8.00 -1.10
CA ASN A 44 6.95 -8.89 0.06
C ASN A 44 5.91 -8.44 1.07
N ALA A 45 5.30 -9.40 1.76
CA ALA A 45 4.38 -9.17 2.88
C ALA A 45 4.56 -10.25 3.94
N GLY A 46 4.58 -9.84 5.20
CA GLY A 46 4.66 -10.74 6.35
C GLY A 46 4.57 -9.97 7.67
N ARG A 47 4.60 -10.71 8.77
CA ARG A 47 4.51 -10.12 10.11
C ARG A 47 5.62 -9.09 10.33
N GLY A 48 5.24 -7.84 10.61
CA GLY A 48 6.14 -6.73 10.87
C GLY A 48 6.92 -6.21 9.65
N HIS A 49 6.66 -6.73 8.44
CA HIS A 49 7.40 -6.34 7.25
C HIS A 49 6.55 -6.35 5.98
N ILE A 50 6.63 -5.25 5.24
CA ILE A 50 6.06 -5.12 3.90
C ILE A 50 6.95 -4.23 3.06
N SER A 51 7.07 -4.57 1.77
CA SER A 51 7.80 -3.76 0.81
C SER A 51 7.01 -3.71 -0.50
N GLY A 52 6.86 -2.52 -1.05
CA GLY A 52 6.24 -2.27 -2.34
C GLY A 52 6.97 -1.17 -3.08
N ARG A 53 6.62 -1.00 -4.34
CA ARG A 53 7.19 0.00 -5.24
C ARG A 53 6.16 0.50 -6.24
N PHE A 54 6.48 1.57 -6.94
CA PHE A 54 5.82 1.90 -8.21
C PHE A 54 6.80 2.53 -9.21
N GLU A 55 6.51 2.38 -10.50
CA GLU A 55 7.24 3.12 -11.53
C GLU A 55 6.62 4.51 -11.71
N ILE A 56 7.47 5.54 -11.73
CA ILE A 56 7.01 6.91 -11.93
C ILE A 56 6.40 7.04 -13.33
N SER A 57 5.20 7.62 -13.40
CA SER A 57 4.45 7.87 -14.63
C SER A 57 3.66 9.18 -14.51
N ALA A 58 3.05 9.63 -15.60
CA ALA A 58 2.39 10.93 -15.68
C ALA A 58 1.32 11.16 -14.58
N LYS A 59 0.60 10.11 -14.17
CA LYS A 59 -0.41 10.20 -13.10
C LYS A 59 0.16 10.44 -11.70
N HIS A 60 1.46 10.23 -11.51
CA HIS A 60 2.16 10.48 -10.25
C HIS A 60 2.67 11.93 -10.15
N PHE A 61 2.54 12.73 -11.21
CA PHE A 61 3.07 14.09 -11.20
C PHE A 61 2.11 15.11 -10.60
N SER A 62 2.73 16.09 -9.95
CA SER A 62 2.09 17.38 -9.69
C SER A 62 1.89 18.14 -11.01
N PRO A 63 1.03 19.19 -11.02
CA PRO A 63 0.89 20.07 -12.18
C PRO A 63 2.19 20.75 -12.64
N HIS A 64 3.24 20.72 -11.83
CA HIS A 64 4.57 21.28 -12.12
C HIS A 64 5.54 20.27 -12.77
N GLY A 65 5.11 19.04 -13.04
CA GLY A 65 5.91 18.03 -13.75
C GLY A 65 7.01 17.36 -12.91
N LEU A 66 6.87 17.41 -11.58
CA LEU A 66 7.67 16.64 -10.62
C LEU A 66 6.78 15.60 -9.94
N LEU A 67 7.38 14.49 -9.51
CA LEU A 67 6.70 13.50 -8.67
C LEU A 67 5.99 14.19 -7.50
N HIS A 68 4.68 13.99 -7.41
CA HIS A 68 3.89 14.57 -6.34
C HIS A 68 4.23 13.85 -5.04
N GLY A 69 4.55 14.60 -3.99
CA GLY A 69 4.79 14.03 -2.68
C GLY A 69 3.64 13.17 -2.14
N ALA A 70 2.40 13.41 -2.59
CA ALA A 70 1.23 12.61 -2.24
C ALA A 70 1.33 11.17 -2.74
N SER A 71 2.01 10.90 -3.87
CA SER A 71 2.24 9.53 -4.34
C SER A 71 3.17 8.76 -3.40
N ILE A 72 4.21 9.43 -2.87
CA ILE A 72 5.11 8.86 -1.85
C ILE A 72 4.36 8.61 -0.54
N VAL A 73 3.58 9.60 -0.10
CA VAL A 73 2.78 9.49 1.13
C VAL A 73 1.76 8.35 1.01
N ALA A 74 1.08 8.24 -0.13
CA ALA A 74 0.12 7.17 -0.38
C ALA A 74 0.81 5.79 -0.35
N LEU A 75 2.01 5.64 -0.93
CA LEU A 75 2.78 4.39 -0.86
C LEU A 75 3.11 4.05 0.59
N ALA A 76 3.61 5.03 1.34
CA ALA A 76 4.00 4.84 2.74
C ALA A 76 2.80 4.50 3.65
N ASP A 77 1.69 5.23 3.53
CA ASP A 77 0.47 4.98 4.31
C ASP A 77 -0.13 3.61 4.00
N THR A 78 -0.22 3.27 2.71
CA THR A 78 -0.73 1.97 2.27
C THR A 78 0.16 0.82 2.78
N ALA A 79 1.49 1.00 2.74
CA ALA A 79 2.43 0.04 3.29
C ALA A 79 2.21 -0.15 4.78
N CYS A 80 2.14 0.93 5.56
CA CYS A 80 1.84 0.85 7.00
C CYS A 80 0.54 0.09 7.25
N GLY A 81 -0.51 0.34 6.46
CA GLY A 81 -1.78 -0.35 6.59
C GLY A 81 -1.70 -1.85 6.36
N PHE A 82 -1.11 -2.29 5.24
CA PHE A 82 -0.92 -3.72 5.00
C PHE A 82 0.02 -4.38 6.00
N GLY A 83 1.06 -3.66 6.47
CA GLY A 83 1.96 -4.13 7.52
C GLY A 83 1.24 -4.32 8.87
N CYS A 84 0.34 -3.40 9.22
CA CYS A 84 -0.54 -3.53 10.38
C CYS A 84 -1.47 -4.73 10.23
N LEU A 85 -2.15 -4.87 9.09
CA LEU A 85 -3.02 -6.02 8.81
C LEU A 85 -2.28 -7.36 8.96
N ALA A 86 -1.07 -7.46 8.39
CA ALA A 86 -0.20 -8.64 8.50
C ALA A 86 0.28 -8.95 9.92
N SER A 87 0.07 -8.03 10.87
CA SER A 87 0.59 -8.11 12.24
C SER A 87 -0.50 -7.98 13.30
N LEU A 88 -1.78 -7.98 12.92
CA LEU A 88 -2.88 -7.81 13.85
C LEU A 88 -2.88 -8.93 14.90
N PRO A 89 -3.14 -8.60 16.18
CA PRO A 89 -3.34 -9.61 17.20
C PRO A 89 -4.67 -10.35 16.99
N GLU A 90 -4.79 -11.53 17.59
CA GLU A 90 -6.03 -12.29 17.58
C GLU A 90 -7.21 -11.46 18.11
N GLY A 91 -8.35 -11.53 17.43
CA GLY A 91 -9.56 -10.79 17.78
C GLY A 91 -9.59 -9.32 17.34
N ALA A 92 -8.51 -8.79 16.74
CA ALA A 92 -8.56 -7.45 16.15
C ALA A 92 -9.41 -7.42 14.87
N ILE A 93 -10.18 -6.34 14.70
CA ILE A 93 -11.13 -6.16 13.59
C ILE A 93 -10.66 -5.15 12.54
N GLY A 94 -9.41 -4.69 12.63
CA GLY A 94 -8.87 -3.72 11.67
C GLY A 94 -7.81 -2.80 12.27
N PHE A 95 -7.44 -1.81 11.48
CA PHE A 95 -6.53 -0.75 11.86
C PHE A 95 -7.05 0.59 11.31
N ALA A 96 -6.50 1.69 11.83
CA ALA A 96 -6.61 2.99 11.21
C ALA A 96 -5.29 3.73 11.43
N THR A 97 -4.80 4.41 10.40
CA THR A 97 -3.62 5.29 10.55
C THR A 97 -3.99 6.44 11.48
N GLY A 98 -3.27 6.57 12.60
CA GLY A 98 -3.42 7.70 13.53
C GLY A 98 -2.65 8.94 13.08
N GLU A 99 -1.41 8.75 12.62
CA GLU A 99 -0.52 9.80 12.15
C GLU A 99 0.47 9.24 11.11
N LEU A 100 0.86 10.07 10.15
CA LEU A 100 1.98 9.82 9.25
C LEU A 100 2.73 11.13 8.99
N LYS A 101 4.06 11.09 9.07
CA LYS A 101 4.93 12.22 8.76
C LYS A 101 5.96 11.82 7.71
N THR A 102 6.02 12.57 6.61
CA THR A 102 7.04 12.40 5.55
C THR A 102 7.95 13.63 5.49
N ASN A 103 9.23 13.42 5.17
CA ASN A 103 10.14 14.47 4.72
C ASN A 103 10.56 14.15 3.28
N PHE A 104 10.53 15.13 2.39
CA PHE A 104 11.01 14.98 1.01
C PHE A 104 12.44 15.50 0.91
N ILE A 105 13.37 14.62 0.54
CA ILE A 105 14.82 14.92 0.51
C ILE A 105 15.35 15.23 -0.89
N GLY A 106 14.54 15.02 -1.93
CA GLY A 106 14.92 15.23 -3.33
C GLY A 106 13.72 15.20 -4.27
N ALA A 107 13.90 15.71 -5.47
CA ALA A 107 12.90 15.69 -6.54
C ALA A 107 13.18 14.53 -7.51
N ALA A 108 12.12 13.92 -8.05
CA ALA A 108 12.21 12.85 -9.04
C ALA A 108 11.27 13.12 -10.23
N ARG A 109 11.68 12.65 -11.41
CA ARG A 109 10.91 12.69 -12.66
C ARG A 109 10.79 11.33 -13.34
N GLU A 110 11.64 10.37 -12.98
CA GLU A 110 11.70 9.05 -13.61
C GLU A 110 12.27 8.02 -12.63
N GLY A 111 12.18 6.74 -13.01
CA GLY A 111 12.62 5.61 -12.21
C GLY A 111 11.52 5.04 -11.31
N GLY A 112 11.94 4.14 -10.42
CA GLY A 112 11.05 3.53 -9.44
C GLY A 112 11.25 4.13 -8.05
N VAL A 113 10.15 4.24 -7.33
CA VAL A 113 10.11 4.50 -5.89
C VAL A 113 9.95 3.20 -5.16
#